data_AF-M1X9G8-F1
#
_entry.id   AF-M1X9G8-F1
#
_cell.length_a   1.000
_cell.length_b   1.000
_cell.length_c   1.000
_cell.angle_alpha   90.00
_cell.angle_beta   90.00
_cell.angle_gamma   90.00
#
_symmetry.space_group_name_H-M   'P 1'
#
loop_
_entity.id
_entity.type
_entity.pdbx_description
1 polymer ?
#
loop_
_entity_poly.entity_id
_entity_poly.type
_entity_poly.pdbx_seq_one_letter_code
_entity_poly.pdbx_strand_id
1 'polypeptide(L)'
;MIFMTYKSHEFINLKNVDLAIAWNLQEGTDFTIGDLTKKSGINCSRDVQREVGRWFAYFVKHTPSIPFIIIGKRNGSLLYKKTGPNPLNNSTPSKGGVR
;
A
#
# COMPACT_ATOMS: atom_id res chain seq x y z
N MET A 1 5.25 -27.92 5.61
CA MET A 1 4.06 -27.32 6.26
C MET A 1 4.53 -26.04 6.96
N ILE A 2 4.46 -24.89 6.28
CA ILE A 2 4.97 -23.64 6.85
C ILE A 2 3.93 -23.13 7.84
N PHE A 3 4.25 -23.24 9.12
CA PHE A 3 3.47 -22.71 10.24
C PHE A 3 3.01 -21.28 9.92
N MET A 4 1.70 -21.01 9.99
CA MET A 4 1.22 -19.66 10.26
C MET A 4 1.67 -19.30 11.68
N THR A 5 2.90 -18.81 11.81
CA THR A 5 3.35 -18.16 13.03
C THR A 5 2.46 -16.95 13.22
N TYR A 6 1.74 -16.90 14.35
CA TYR A 6 1.03 -15.72 14.83
C TYR A 6 1.90 -14.50 14.55
N LYS A 7 1.53 -13.65 13.57
CA LYS A 7 2.30 -12.44 13.28
C LYS A 7 2.38 -11.67 14.61
N SER A 8 3.55 -11.16 14.97
CA SER A 8 3.76 -10.49 16.25
C SER A 8 2.72 -9.38 16.46
N HIS A 9 2.38 -9.10 17.71
CA HIS A 9 1.44 -8.02 18.04
C HIS A 9 1.87 -6.69 17.40
N GLU A 10 3.19 -6.44 17.32
CA GLU A 10 3.79 -5.30 16.63
C GLU A 10 3.45 -5.26 15.14
N PHE A 11 3.54 -6.40 14.42
CA PHE A 11 3.13 -6.46 13.02
C PHE A 11 1.66 -6.12 12.85
N ILE A 12 0.78 -6.73 13.66
CA ILE A 12 -0.67 -6.51 13.54
C ILE A 12 -1.00 -5.05 13.80
N ASN A 13 -0.40 -4.47 14.85
CA ASN A 13 -0.58 -3.07 15.20
C ASN A 13 -0.12 -2.14 14.07
N LEU A 14 1.14 -2.27 13.62
CA LEU A 14 1.68 -1.42 12.55
C LEU A 14 0.89 -1.56 11.26
N LYS A 15 0.57 -2.80 10.86
CA LYS A 15 -0.23 -3.09 9.66
C LYS A 15 -1.58 -2.38 9.69
N ASN A 16 -2.30 -2.44 10.81
CA ASN A 16 -3.63 -1.83 10.94
C ASN A 16 -3.55 -0.30 10.93
N VAL A 17 -2.56 0.28 11.61
CA VAL A 17 -2.38 1.74 11.67
C VAL A 17 -1.93 2.30 10.32
N ASP A 18 -0.92 1.71 9.68
CA ASP A 18 -0.47 2.15 8.34
C ASP A 18 -1.61 2.05 7.32
N LEU A 19 -2.40 0.97 7.38
CA LEU A 19 -3.58 0.84 6.54
C LEU A 19 -4.60 1.95 6.80
N ALA A 20 -4.94 2.22 8.07
CA ALA A 20 -5.88 3.28 8.43
C ALA A 20 -5.41 4.66 7.97
N ILE A 21 -4.11 4.96 8.09
CA ILE A 21 -3.52 6.20 7.59
C ILE A 21 -3.65 6.26 6.06
N ALA A 22 -3.32 5.18 5.35
CA ALA A 22 -3.43 5.12 3.90
C ALA A 22 -4.86 5.37 3.42
N TRP A 23 -5.87 4.80 4.09
CA TRP A 23 -7.27 5.03 3.74
C TRP A 23 -7.70 6.50 3.88
N ASN A 24 -7.16 7.20 4.88
CA ASN A 24 -7.45 8.61 5.17
C ASN A 24 -6.58 9.60 4.37
N LEU A 25 -5.70 9.14 3.48
CA LEU A 25 -4.98 10.05 2.57
C LEU A 25 -5.93 10.68 1.57
N GLN A 26 -5.62 11.92 1.18
CA GLN A 26 -6.32 12.60 0.10
C GLN A 26 -6.10 11.86 -1.23
N GLU A 27 -7.13 11.81 -2.07
CA GLU A 27 -7.01 11.25 -3.42
C GLU A 27 -5.90 11.94 -4.21
N GLY A 28 -5.16 11.16 -4.99
CA GLY A 28 -4.00 11.63 -5.74
C GLY A 28 -2.69 11.66 -4.95
N THR A 29 -2.72 11.41 -3.63
CA THR A 29 -1.51 11.38 -2.81
C THR A 29 -0.63 10.19 -3.15
N ASP A 30 0.64 10.47 -3.44
CA ASP A 30 1.68 9.45 -3.57
C ASP A 30 2.31 9.17 -2.20
N PHE A 31 2.48 7.90 -1.86
CA PHE A 31 3.02 7.49 -0.56
C PHE A 31 3.84 6.21 -0.63
N THR A 32 4.74 6.03 0.34
CA THR A 32 5.42 4.76 0.63
C THR A 32 4.99 4.23 1.99
N ILE A 33 5.21 2.94 2.26
CA ILE A 33 4.98 2.36 3.59
C ILE A 33 5.85 3.07 4.64
N GLY A 34 7.07 3.46 4.27
CA GLY A 34 7.94 4.24 5.15
C GLY A 34 7.34 5.58 5.56
N ASP A 35 6.57 6.24 4.69
CA ASP A 35 5.91 7.51 5.01
C ASP A 35 4.74 7.29 6.00
N LEU A 36 3.98 6.21 5.81
CA LEU A 36 2.88 5.82 6.71
C LEU A 36 3.41 5.46 8.10
N THR A 37 4.45 4.62 8.17
CA THR A 37 5.09 4.24 9.43
C THR A 37 5.67 5.46 10.17
N LYS A 38 6.24 6.43 9.46
CA LYS A 38 6.69 7.68 10.09
C LYS A 38 5.52 8.49 10.65
N LYS A 39 4.41 8.54 9.91
CA LYS A 39 3.20 9.27 10.31
C LYS A 39 2.46 8.59 11.48
N SER A 40 2.59 7.27 11.64
CA SER A 40 2.00 6.56 12.77
C SER A 40 2.72 6.82 14.10
N GLY A 41 3.98 7.25 14.06
CA GLY A 41 4.81 7.46 15.24
C GLY A 41 5.16 6.16 16.00
N ILE A 42 4.80 5.00 15.45
CA ILE A 42 5.07 3.70 16.07
C ILE A 42 6.54 3.36 15.86
N ASN A 43 7.26 3.15 16.96
CA ASN A 43 8.59 2.58 16.89
C ASN A 43 8.48 1.07 16.62
N CYS A 44 9.13 0.58 15.56
CA CYS A 44 9.10 -0.82 15.18
C CYS A 44 10.46 -1.26 14.63
N SER A 45 10.71 -2.57 14.64
CA SER A 45 11.92 -3.12 14.02
C SER A 45 11.86 -3.01 12.49
N ARG A 46 13.03 -2.93 11.85
CA ARG A 46 13.13 -2.89 10.38
C ARG A 46 12.51 -4.12 9.72
N ASP A 47 12.55 -5.28 10.38
CA ASP A 47 11.98 -6.51 9.85
C ASP A 47 10.45 -6.50 9.90
N VAL A 48 9.85 -5.98 10.98
CA VAL A 48 8.40 -5.76 11.06
C VAL A 48 7.94 -4.79 9.97
N GLN A 49 8.65 -3.68 9.79
CA GLN A 49 8.32 -2.71 8.73
C GLN A 49 8.40 -3.34 7.33
N ARG A 50 9.42 -4.17 7.05
CA ARG A 50 9.57 -4.90 5.78
C ARG A 50 8.43 -5.89 5.56
N GLU A 51 8.04 -6.62 6.60
CA GLU A 51 6.92 -7.56 6.55
C GLU A 51 5.59 -6.86 6.29
N VAL A 52 5.34 -5.70 6.91
CA VAL A 52 4.17 -4.87 6.61
C VAL A 52 4.20 -4.39 5.17
N GLY A 53 5.36 -3.96 4.67
CA GLY A 53 5.52 -3.58 3.28
C GLY A 53 5.24 -4.69 2.28
N ARG A 54 5.72 -5.92 2.55
CA ARG A 54 5.41 -7.11 1.75
C ARG A 54 3.92 -7.43 1.76
N TRP A 55 3.30 -7.38 2.93
CA TRP A 55 1.86 -7.60 3.07
C TRP A 55 1.05 -6.56 2.29
N PHE A 56 1.41 -5.27 2.39
CA PHE A 56 0.68 -4.21 1.70
C PHE A 56 0.82 -4.32 0.18
N ALA A 57 2.02 -4.65 -0.32
CA ALA A 57 2.22 -4.90 -1.75
C ALA A 57 1.35 -6.07 -2.26
N TYR A 58 1.26 -7.15 -1.48
CA TYR A 58 0.39 -8.28 -1.79
C TYR A 58 -1.10 -7.89 -1.75
N PHE A 59 -1.51 -7.15 -0.72
CA PHE A 59 -2.87 -6.62 -0.58
C PHE A 59 -3.28 -5.78 -1.79
N VAL A 60 -2.41 -4.86 -2.23
CA VAL A 60 -2.66 -4.01 -3.41
C VAL A 60 -2.73 -4.80 -4.71
N LYS A 61 -1.88 -5.82 -4.87
CA LYS A 61 -1.83 -6.62 -6.09
C LYS A 61 -3.02 -7.58 -6.23
N HIS A 62 -3.52 -8.11 -5.11
CA HIS A 62 -4.46 -9.23 -5.12
C HIS A 62 -5.88 -8.89 -4.64
N THR A 63 -6.10 -7.69 -4.09
CA THR A 63 -7.44 -7.27 -3.65
C THR A 63 -8.07 -6.36 -4.71
N PRO A 64 -9.11 -6.83 -5.42
CA PRO A 64 -9.78 -5.99 -6.40
C PRO A 64 -10.49 -4.81 -5.73
N SER A 65 -10.66 -3.72 -6.48
CA SER A 65 -11.48 -2.56 -6.10
C SER A 65 -11.06 -1.81 -4.84
N ILE A 66 -9.78 -1.86 -4.48
CA ILE A 66 -9.24 -1.00 -3.41
C ILE A 66 -8.74 0.34 -3.99
N PRO A 67 -8.74 1.42 -3.21
CA PRO A 67 -8.35 2.76 -3.68
C PRO A 67 -6.82 2.97 -3.66
N PHE A 68 -6.07 1.95 -4.05
CA PHE A 68 -4.61 1.98 -4.03
C PHE A 68 -4.05 1.32 -5.28
N ILE A 69 -3.06 1.95 -5.90
CA ILE A 69 -2.33 1.38 -7.04
C ILE A 69 -0.83 1.52 -6.81
N ILE A 70 -0.05 0.59 -7.38
CA ILE A 70 1.41 0.69 -7.43
C ILE A 70 1.79 1.53 -8.64
N ILE A 71 2.51 2.63 -8.43
CA ILE A 71 2.92 3.55 -9.51
C ILE A 71 4.42 3.50 -9.82
N GLY A 72 5.21 2.76 -9.03
CA GLY A 72 6.63 2.58 -9.30
C GLY A 72 7.45 2.39 -8.02
N LYS A 73 8.64 3.00 -7.99
CA LYS A 73 9.54 2.99 -6.84
C LYS A 73 10.09 4.39 -6.54
N ARG A 74 10.27 4.71 -5.26
CA ARG A 74 10.98 5.89 -4.77
C ARG A 74 12.03 5.44 -3.75
N ASN A 75 13.31 5.75 -4.01
CA ASN A 75 14.44 5.41 -3.13
C ASN A 75 14.48 3.92 -2.75
N GLY A 76 14.21 3.03 -3.71
CA GLY A 76 14.20 1.58 -3.52
C GLY A 76 12.93 1.01 -2.88
N SER A 77 12.05 1.86 -2.34
CA SER A 77 10.74 1.47 -1.79
C SER A 77 9.66 1.50 -2.87
N LEU A 78 8.66 0.63 -2.77
CA LEU A 78 7.47 0.72 -3.63
C LEU A 78 6.73 2.03 -3.36
N LEU A 79 6.35 2.70 -4.45
CA LEU A 79 5.56 3.92 -4.44
C LEU A 79 4.12 3.59 -4.82
N TYR A 80 3.20 4.01 -3.97
CA TYR A 80 1.76 3.82 -4.13
C TYR A 80 1.09 5.16 -4.38
N LYS A 81 -0.09 5.11 -4.99
CA LYS A 81 -0.97 6.27 -5.12
C LYS A 81 -2.33 5.94 -4.54
N LYS A 82 -2.84 6.84 -3.70
CA LYS A 82 -4.25 6.82 -3.26
C LYS A 82 -5.10 7.21 -4.45
N THR A 83 -5.90 6.28 -4.95
CA THR A 83 -6.95 6.60 -5.93
C THR A 83 -8.24 6.92 -5.18
N GLY A 84 -9.20 7.56 -5.84
CA GLY A 84 -10.56 7.61 -5.31
C GLY A 84 -11.17 6.22 -5.13
N PRO A 85 -12.36 6.11 -4.50
CA PRO A 85 -13.09 4.85 -4.43
C PRO A 85 -13.18 4.29 -5.84
N ASN A 86 -12.51 3.15 -6.08
CA ASN A 86 -12.33 2.61 -7.42
C ASN A 86 -13.71 2.45 -8.08
N PRO A 87 -14.07 3.27 -9.08
CA PRO A 87 -15.21 2.96 -9.90
C PRO A 87 -14.72 1.80 -10.78
N LEU A 88 -15.37 0.66 -10.74
CA LEU A 88 -15.10 -0.44 -11.69
C LEU A 88 -15.41 -0.05 -13.16
N ASN A 89 -15.38 1.23 -13.54
CA ASN A 89 -15.75 1.68 -14.86
C ASN A 89 -15.14 3.06 -15.21
N ASN A 90 -13.85 3.09 -15.54
CA ASN A 90 -13.41 4.04 -16.55
C ASN A 90 -12.32 3.39 -17.41
N SER A 91 -12.73 2.35 -18.14
CA SER A 91 -12.06 1.93 -19.35
C SER A 91 -12.02 3.15 -20.27
N THR A 92 -10.89 3.83 -20.33
CA THR A 92 -10.62 4.82 -21.39
C THR A 92 -10.07 4.06 -22.59
N PRO A 93 -10.79 3.96 -23.72
CA PRO A 93 -10.16 3.57 -24.98
C PRO A 93 -9.58 4.84 -25.59
N SER A 94 -8.36 5.22 -25.23
CA SER A 94 -7.60 6.14 -26.10
C SER A 94 -6.12 6.18 -25.75
N LYS A 95 -5.33 5.46 -26.55
CA LYS A 95 -4.26 6.11 -27.30
C LYS A 95 -4.28 5.56 -28.72
N GLY A 96 -4.97 6.26 -29.60
CA GLY A 96 -4.69 6.21 -31.03
C GLY A 96 -3.22 6.57 -31.24
N GLY A 97 -2.46 5.62 -31.78
CA GLY A 97 -1.23 5.89 -32.48
C GLY A 97 -1.56 6.02 -33.95
N VAL A 98 -1.85 7.24 -34.40
CA VAL A 98 -1.75 7.60 -35.82
C VAL A 98 -0.27 7.78 -36.12
N ARG A 99 0.33 6.79 -36.80
CA ARG A 99 1.22 6.98 -37.95
C ARG A 99 1.63 5.63 -38.52
#